data_AF-A0A2N1DCN8-F1
#
_entry.id   AF-A0A2N1DCN8-F1
#
_cell.length_a   1.000
_cell.length_b   1.000
_cell.length_c   1.000
_cell.angle_alpha   90.00
_cell.angle_beta   90.00
_cell.angle_gamma   90.00
#
_symmetry.space_group_name_H-M   'P 1'
#
loop_
_entity.id
_entity.type
_entity.pdbx_description
1 polymer ?
#
loop_
_entity_poly.entity_id
_entity_poly.type
_entity_poly.pdbx_seq_one_letter_code
_entity_poly.pdbx_strand_id
1 'polypeptide(L)'
;MLGAYRFLRKRFADKKWKREENKVFIFGFSRGSYAARRLAGLISYCGIPKKAGDVELAWQLYLKRDVSSADELKNKGVFFDIPLEMLGVWDTVKTTTDEDFNDHKLPACVVAGYHAMAIDEKRKFFPVLKWLNESRVKQVWFSGVHADIGGGYTECGLSDIPLQWMIDRGYKHGLRCKTSAVKQLKRDPCAELHNSYDGIWKAFGSKKRSIAQSAAVHSSTQKRIENMAAYRPSNLPAEPNYET
;
A
#
# COMPACT_ATOMS: atom_id res chain seq x y z
N MET A 1 10.96 8.79 -5.22
CA MET A 1 10.48 8.00 -6.37
C MET A 1 11.57 7.78 -7.43
N LEU A 2 12.11 8.82 -8.09
CA LEU A 2 13.15 8.65 -9.13
C LEU A 2 14.38 7.84 -8.68
N GLY A 3 14.83 7.99 -7.43
CA GLY A 3 15.91 7.16 -6.89
C GLY A 3 15.64 5.65 -6.96
N ALA A 4 14.42 5.23 -6.58
CA ALA A 4 14.01 3.82 -6.65
C ALA A 4 13.88 3.34 -8.11
N TYR A 5 13.37 4.19 -9.01
CA TYR A 5 13.27 3.87 -10.44
C TYR A 5 14.66 3.70 -11.09
N ARG A 6 15.61 4.60 -10.78
CA ARG A 6 17.02 4.46 -11.18
C ARG A 6 17.67 3.19 -10.63
N PHE A 7 17.35 2.84 -9.37
CA PHE A 7 17.82 1.59 -8.76
C PHE A 7 17.32 0.37 -9.53
N LEU A 8 16.02 0.29 -9.82
CA LEU A 8 15.44 -0.81 -10.61
C LEU A 8 16.09 -0.89 -11.99
N ARG A 9 16.21 0.24 -12.70
CA ARG A 9 16.91 0.29 -13.98
C ARG A 9 18.33 -0.26 -13.88
N LYS A 10 19.10 0.13 -12.86
CA LYS A 10 20.47 -0.37 -12.66
C LYS A 10 20.48 -1.89 -12.45
N ARG A 11 19.54 -2.43 -11.68
CA ARG A 11 19.43 -3.87 -11.43
C ARG A 11 19.03 -4.65 -12.67
N PHE A 12 18.01 -4.20 -13.39
CA PHE A 12 17.61 -4.85 -14.64
C PHE A 12 18.56 -4.58 -15.80
N ALA A 13 19.49 -3.62 -15.72
CA ALA A 13 20.56 -3.47 -16.70
C ALA A 13 21.73 -4.43 -16.45
N ASP A 14 21.89 -4.93 -15.22
CA ASP A 14 22.97 -5.84 -14.86
C ASP A 14 22.77 -7.20 -15.55
N LYS A 15 23.72 -7.57 -16.40
CA LYS A 15 23.71 -8.85 -17.13
C LYS A 15 24.32 -9.99 -16.31
N LYS A 16 24.94 -9.70 -15.16
CA LYS A 16 25.49 -10.72 -14.25
C LYS A 16 24.40 -11.44 -13.44
N TRP A 17 23.17 -10.96 -13.50
CA TRP A 17 22.02 -11.51 -12.79
C TRP A 17 21.01 -12.07 -13.79
N LYS A 18 20.52 -13.29 -13.55
CA LYS A 18 19.40 -13.87 -14.30
C LYS A 18 18.15 -13.06 -14.02
N ARG A 19 17.59 -12.42 -15.05
CA ARG A 19 16.51 -11.45 -14.88
C ARG A 19 15.19 -12.13 -14.55
N GLU A 20 14.97 -13.28 -15.18
CA GLU A 20 13.80 -14.15 -15.09
C GLU A 20 13.52 -14.67 -13.67
N GLU A 21 14.51 -14.68 -12.77
CA GLU A 21 14.34 -15.10 -11.38
C GLU A 21 14.03 -13.91 -10.43
N ASN A 22 14.11 -12.65 -10.91
CA ASN A 22 13.90 -11.49 -10.05
C ASN A 22 12.44 -11.11 -9.94
N LYS A 23 11.95 -11.08 -8.71
CA LYS A 23 10.63 -10.58 -8.35
C LYS A 23 10.75 -9.20 -7.72
N VAL A 24 9.91 -8.26 -8.16
CA VAL A 24 9.87 -6.91 -7.59
C VAL A 24 8.70 -6.81 -6.64
N PHE A 25 8.99 -6.40 -5.41
CA PHE A 25 7.99 -6.09 -4.39
C PHE A 25 8.14 -4.62 -4.01
N ILE A 26 7.02 -3.89 -3.95
CA ILE A 26 7.01 -2.50 -3.49
C ILE A 26 6.09 -2.41 -2.28
N PHE A 27 6.61 -1.78 -1.23
CA PHE A 27 5.89 -1.54 0.00
C PHE A 27 5.86 -0.05 0.35
N GLY A 28 4.79 0.41 1.02
CA GLY A 28 4.72 1.77 1.53
C GLY A 28 3.68 1.93 2.61
N PHE A 29 3.87 2.92 3.49
CA PHE A 29 2.91 3.34 4.50
C PHE A 29 2.55 4.82 4.32
N SER A 30 1.28 5.20 4.51
CA SER A 30 0.82 6.59 4.51
C SER A 30 1.05 7.29 3.17
N ARG A 31 1.68 8.45 3.19
CA ARG A 31 2.20 9.17 2.02
C ARG A 31 3.26 8.36 1.25
N GLY A 32 4.00 7.50 1.96
CA GLY A 32 4.91 6.53 1.34
C GLY A 32 4.17 5.47 0.52
N SER A 33 2.96 5.05 0.92
CA SER A 33 2.09 4.19 0.12
C SER A 33 1.68 4.88 -1.18
N TYR A 34 1.39 6.18 -1.14
CA TYR A 34 1.07 6.94 -2.34
C TYR A 34 2.29 7.02 -3.28
N ALA A 35 3.49 7.29 -2.74
CA ALA A 35 4.72 7.23 -3.52
C ALA A 35 5.01 5.84 -4.12
N ALA A 36 4.72 4.76 -3.38
CA ALA A 36 4.83 3.38 -3.84
C ALA A 36 3.87 3.09 -5.02
N ARG A 37 2.60 3.51 -4.89
CA ARG A 37 1.61 3.41 -5.97
C ARG A 37 2.04 4.20 -7.20
N ARG A 38 2.54 5.43 -7.03
CA ARG A 38 3.04 6.25 -8.13
C ARG A 38 4.27 5.65 -8.80
N LEU A 39 5.16 5.00 -8.05
CA LEU A 39 6.29 4.27 -8.63
C LEU A 39 5.80 3.07 -9.46
N ALA A 40 4.87 2.27 -8.94
CA ALA A 40 4.26 1.17 -9.67
C ALA A 40 3.54 1.65 -10.94
N GLY A 41 2.84 2.80 -10.86
CA GLY A 41 2.23 3.46 -12.01
C GLY A 41 3.27 3.85 -13.06
N LEU A 42 4.40 4.44 -12.66
CA LEU A 42 5.50 4.80 -13.58
C LEU A 42 6.06 3.56 -14.28
N ILE A 43 6.27 2.47 -13.54
CA ILE A 43 6.76 1.20 -14.09
C ILE A 43 5.73 0.60 -15.06
N SER A 44 4.44 0.62 -14.72
CA SER A 44 3.39 0.14 -15.63
C SER A 44 3.32 0.97 -16.91
N TYR A 45 3.47 2.29 -16.77
CA TYR A 45 3.30 3.25 -17.84
C TYR A 45 4.49 3.26 -18.79
N CYS A 46 5.71 3.37 -18.27
CA CYS A 46 6.93 3.50 -19.05
C CYS A 46 7.81 2.25 -19.08
N GLY A 47 7.46 1.17 -18.37
CA GLY A 47 8.38 0.04 -18.20
C GLY A 47 9.65 0.46 -17.44
N ILE A 48 10.80 -0.11 -17.81
CA ILE A 48 12.14 0.24 -17.35
C ILE A 48 12.97 0.71 -18.55
N PRO A 49 13.71 1.84 -18.45
CA PRO A 49 14.53 2.30 -19.56
C PRO A 49 15.81 1.50 -19.73
N LYS A 50 16.21 1.20 -20.97
CA LYS A 50 17.49 0.53 -21.24
C LYS A 50 18.69 1.41 -20.90
N LYS A 51 18.66 2.70 -21.22
CA LYS A 51 19.77 3.64 -20.93
C LYS A 51 19.48 4.46 -19.67
N ALA A 52 20.53 4.94 -19.02
CA ALA A 52 20.39 5.73 -17.80
C ALA A 52 19.82 7.11 -18.11
N GLY A 53 20.21 7.72 -19.23
CA GLY A 53 19.74 9.04 -19.66
C GLY A 53 18.27 9.12 -20.05
N ASP A 54 17.59 7.98 -20.21
CA ASP A 54 16.17 7.95 -20.58
C ASP A 54 15.24 7.92 -19.34
N VAL A 55 15.80 7.92 -18.12
CA VAL A 55 15.01 7.91 -16.88
C VAL A 55 14.19 9.19 -16.72
N GLU A 56 14.82 10.32 -16.97
CA GLU A 56 14.18 11.63 -16.91
C GLU A 56 13.09 11.76 -17.99
N LEU A 57 13.35 11.23 -19.20
CA LEU A 57 12.35 11.17 -20.27
C LEU A 57 11.12 10.37 -19.84
N ALA A 58 11.30 9.14 -19.33
CA ALA A 58 10.20 8.31 -18.84
C ALA A 58 9.38 9.03 -17.75
N TRP A 59 10.07 9.71 -16.82
CA TRP A 59 9.40 10.49 -15.79
C TRP A 59 8.57 11.65 -16.35
N GLN A 60 9.09 12.38 -17.34
CA GLN A 60 8.36 13.47 -17.98
C GLN A 60 7.13 12.96 -18.74
N LEU A 61 7.26 11.85 -19.48
CA LEU A 61 6.14 11.23 -20.19
C LEU A 61 5.03 10.81 -19.22
N TYR A 62 5.41 10.22 -18.10
CA TYR A 62 4.47 9.81 -17.04
C TYR A 62 3.76 11.00 -16.39
N LEU A 63 4.48 12.10 -16.11
CA LEU A 63 3.87 13.32 -15.56
C LEU A 63 2.90 13.97 -16.56
N LYS A 64 3.27 14.00 -17.85
CA LYS A 64 2.49 14.60 -18.93
C LYS A 64 1.35 13.70 -19.44
N ARG A 65 1.30 12.44 -19.02
CA ARG A 65 0.33 11.43 -19.50
C ARG A 65 0.38 11.24 -21.01
N ASP A 66 1.59 11.28 -21.58
CA ASP A 66 1.82 11.00 -22.99
C ASP A 66 1.96 9.50 -23.23
N VAL A 67 0.82 8.82 -23.42
CA VAL A 67 0.75 7.35 -23.55
C VAL A 67 1.36 6.93 -24.89
N SER A 68 1.05 7.67 -25.95
CA SER A 68 1.52 7.41 -27.31
C SER A 68 3.04 7.34 -27.39
N SER A 69 3.73 8.35 -26.85
CA SER A 69 5.21 8.37 -26.87
C SER A 69 5.80 7.27 -25.99
N ALA A 70 5.18 6.96 -24.84
CA ALA A 70 5.64 5.87 -23.98
C ALA A 70 5.53 4.51 -24.67
N ASP A 71 4.41 4.22 -25.34
CA ASP A 71 4.17 2.98 -26.09
C ASP A 71 5.09 2.88 -27.30
N GLU A 72 5.33 3.99 -28.02
CA GLU A 72 6.30 4.02 -29.11
C GLU A 72 7.72 3.65 -28.64
N LEU A 73 8.15 4.19 -27.49
CA LEU A 73 9.44 3.87 -26.90
C LEU A 73 9.53 2.43 -26.40
N LYS A 74 8.41 1.83 -25.92
CA LYS A 74 8.34 0.40 -25.62
C LYS A 74 8.45 -0.45 -26.89
N ASN A 75 7.73 -0.11 -27.95
CA ASN A 75 7.74 -0.83 -29.22
C ASN A 75 9.12 -0.79 -29.91
N LYS A 76 9.83 0.34 -29.81
CA LYS A 76 11.23 0.47 -30.25
C LYS A 76 12.22 -0.24 -29.32
N GLY A 77 11.75 -0.79 -28.20
CA GLY A 77 12.56 -1.43 -27.18
C GLY A 77 13.50 -0.47 -26.46
N VAL A 78 13.22 0.83 -26.42
CA VAL A 78 13.95 1.79 -25.57
C VAL A 78 13.57 1.54 -24.11
N PHE A 79 12.29 1.27 -23.88
CA PHE A 79 11.72 0.83 -22.62
C PHE A 79 11.34 -0.65 -22.69
N PHE A 80 11.37 -1.36 -21.56
CA PHE A 80 10.92 -2.75 -21.48
C PHE A 80 10.09 -2.97 -20.23
N ASP A 81 9.01 -3.74 -20.35
CA ASP A 81 8.13 -4.01 -19.22
C ASP A 81 8.73 -5.05 -18.27
N ILE A 82 8.37 -4.90 -16.99
CA ILE A 82 8.65 -5.88 -15.94
C ILE A 82 7.37 -6.12 -15.12
N PRO A 83 7.14 -7.34 -14.63
CA PRO A 83 6.08 -7.58 -13.66
C PRO A 83 6.48 -7.03 -12.28
N LEU A 84 5.52 -6.41 -11.60
CA LEU A 84 5.60 -6.13 -10.17
C LEU A 84 4.81 -7.22 -9.45
N GLU A 85 5.52 -8.12 -8.76
CA GLU A 85 4.91 -9.27 -8.11
C GLU A 85 3.88 -8.86 -7.05
N MET A 86 4.19 -7.82 -6.26
CA MET A 86 3.29 -7.35 -5.21
C MET A 86 3.45 -5.86 -4.94
N LEU A 87 2.32 -5.18 -4.78
CA LEU A 87 2.23 -3.85 -4.20
C LEU A 87 1.49 -3.90 -2.87
N GLY A 88 2.23 -3.90 -1.77
CA GLY A 88 1.70 -3.92 -0.42
C GLY A 88 1.68 -2.51 0.19
N VAL A 89 0.53 -2.05 0.65
CA VAL A 89 0.41 -0.70 1.23
C VAL A 89 -0.34 -0.70 2.54
N TRP A 90 0.10 0.17 3.47
CA TRP A 90 -0.62 0.46 4.70
C TRP A 90 -1.19 1.88 4.62
N ASP A 91 -2.50 1.96 4.87
CA ASP A 91 -3.27 3.16 5.08
C ASP A 91 -2.90 4.36 4.18
N THR A 92 -3.10 4.19 2.88
CA THR A 92 -2.64 5.16 1.88
C THR A 92 -3.30 6.52 2.06
N VAL A 93 -2.49 7.57 2.21
CA VAL A 93 -2.93 8.97 2.26
C VAL A 93 -2.28 9.73 1.10
N LYS A 94 -3.09 10.40 0.30
CA LYS A 94 -2.64 11.16 -0.88
C LYS A 94 -1.86 12.42 -0.44
N THR A 95 -0.80 12.76 -1.18
CA THR A 95 0.07 13.92 -0.89
C THR A 95 -0.19 15.14 -1.77
N THR A 96 -0.97 15.00 -2.84
CA THR A 96 -1.19 16.06 -3.83
C THR A 96 -2.68 16.33 -4.00
N THR A 97 -3.00 17.54 -4.44
CA THR A 97 -4.36 17.94 -4.83
C THR A 97 -4.67 17.63 -6.28
N ASP A 98 -3.68 17.15 -7.06
CA ASP A 98 -3.83 16.88 -8.49
C ASP A 98 -4.97 15.89 -8.74
N GLU A 99 -5.83 16.21 -9.70
CA GLU A 99 -6.87 15.28 -10.12
C GLU A 99 -6.28 14.09 -10.89
N ASP A 100 -6.77 12.91 -10.52
CA ASP A 100 -6.96 11.79 -11.43
C ASP A 100 -5.72 11.13 -12.05
N PHE A 101 -4.72 10.79 -11.22
CA PHE A 101 -3.65 9.91 -11.64
C PHE A 101 -4.05 8.42 -11.57
N ASN A 102 -5.23 8.03 -12.08
CA ASN A 102 -5.78 6.66 -11.94
C ASN A 102 -5.54 6.07 -10.52
N ASP A 103 -5.60 6.92 -9.49
CA ASP A 103 -5.06 6.64 -8.14
C ASP A 103 -5.82 5.49 -7.44
N HIS A 104 -6.96 5.15 -8.01
CA HIS A 104 -7.88 4.12 -7.57
C HIS A 104 -7.74 2.80 -8.33
N LYS A 105 -6.96 2.70 -9.40
CA LYS A 105 -6.73 1.42 -10.12
C LYS A 105 -5.38 0.83 -9.76
N LEU A 106 -5.31 -0.49 -9.63
CA LEU A 106 -4.03 -1.18 -9.52
C LEU A 106 -3.33 -1.16 -10.90
N PRO A 107 -2.08 -0.67 -11.01
CA PRO A 107 -1.39 -0.63 -12.29
C PRO A 107 -1.31 -2.01 -12.95
N ALA A 108 -1.32 -2.04 -14.29
CA ALA A 108 -1.45 -3.28 -15.05
C ALA A 108 -0.26 -4.24 -14.84
N CYS A 109 0.95 -3.70 -14.63
CA CYS A 109 2.13 -4.53 -14.36
C CYS A 109 2.12 -5.21 -12.98
N VAL A 110 1.19 -4.84 -12.08
CA VAL A 110 1.14 -5.42 -10.73
C VAL A 110 0.35 -6.71 -10.72
N VAL A 111 0.95 -7.81 -10.26
CA VAL A 111 0.29 -9.10 -10.16
C VAL A 111 -0.78 -9.09 -9.07
N ALA A 112 -0.45 -8.58 -7.87
CA ALA A 112 -1.40 -8.44 -6.77
C ALA A 112 -1.19 -7.18 -5.91
N GLY A 113 -2.28 -6.53 -5.54
CA GLY A 113 -2.32 -5.36 -4.66
C GLY A 113 -2.94 -5.67 -3.31
N TYR A 114 -2.27 -5.31 -2.22
CA TYR A 114 -2.76 -5.53 -0.85
C TYR A 114 -2.78 -4.23 -0.07
N HIS A 115 -3.91 -3.91 0.58
CA HIS A 115 -4.08 -2.66 1.32
C HIS A 115 -4.67 -2.91 2.71
N ALA A 116 -3.87 -2.68 3.76
CA ALA A 116 -4.34 -2.65 5.14
C ALA A 116 -4.79 -1.24 5.51
N MET A 117 -6.01 -1.08 6.04
CA MET A 117 -6.63 0.24 6.28
C MET A 117 -7.12 0.40 7.72
N ALA A 118 -6.95 1.60 8.26
CA ALA A 118 -7.32 1.95 9.63
C ALA A 118 -8.83 2.22 9.77
N ILE A 119 -9.48 1.57 10.73
CA ILE A 119 -10.89 1.80 11.09
C ILE A 119 -11.04 3.11 11.88
N ASP A 120 -10.15 3.35 12.84
CA ASP A 120 -10.34 4.34 13.90
C ASP A 120 -9.70 5.71 13.58
N GLU A 121 -9.00 5.82 12.44
CA GLU A 121 -8.44 7.10 11.99
C GLU A 121 -9.56 8.08 11.57
N LYS A 122 -9.57 9.24 12.23
CA LYS A 122 -10.64 10.24 12.12
C LYS A 122 -10.15 11.66 11.82
N ARG A 123 -8.84 11.90 11.68
CA ARG A 123 -8.31 13.20 11.29
C ARG A 123 -8.77 13.53 9.87
N LYS A 124 -9.40 14.69 9.71
CA LYS A 124 -9.98 15.14 8.43
C LYS A 124 -9.00 15.13 7.26
N PHE A 125 -7.72 15.39 7.54
CA PHE A 125 -6.63 15.43 6.55
C PHE A 125 -5.95 14.07 6.30
N PHE A 126 -6.50 12.97 6.82
CA PHE A 126 -6.02 11.61 6.57
C PHE A 126 -7.10 10.75 5.88
N PRO A 127 -7.70 11.22 4.75
CA PRO A 127 -8.62 10.39 4.00
C PRO A 127 -7.86 9.20 3.40
N VAL A 128 -8.40 8.00 3.60
CA VAL A 128 -7.84 6.79 3.00
C VAL A 128 -8.13 6.74 1.49
N LEU A 129 -7.07 6.62 0.70
CA LEU A 129 -7.14 6.44 -0.74
C LEU A 129 -7.30 4.97 -1.08
N LYS A 130 -8.55 4.53 -1.27
CA LYS A 130 -8.88 3.14 -1.62
C LYS A 130 -8.66 2.87 -3.10
N TRP A 131 -8.30 1.64 -3.43
CA TRP A 131 -8.49 1.15 -4.80
C TRP A 131 -9.96 0.84 -5.07
N LEU A 132 -10.33 0.79 -6.34
CA LEU A 132 -11.58 0.19 -6.81
C LEU A 132 -11.56 -1.31 -6.51
N ASN A 133 -12.75 -1.91 -6.47
CA ASN A 133 -12.88 -3.34 -6.31
C ASN A 133 -12.49 -4.03 -7.63
N GLU A 134 -11.39 -4.77 -7.62
CA GLU A 134 -10.92 -5.58 -8.76
C GLU A 134 -10.31 -6.89 -8.23
N SER A 135 -10.30 -7.93 -9.06
CA SER A 135 -9.91 -9.30 -8.64
C SER A 135 -8.48 -9.42 -8.12
N ARG A 136 -7.57 -8.57 -8.59
CA ARG A 136 -6.14 -8.54 -8.18
C ARG A 136 -5.90 -7.75 -6.89
N VAL A 137 -6.93 -7.13 -6.32
CA VAL A 137 -6.82 -6.25 -5.16
C VAL A 137 -7.50 -6.87 -3.96
N LYS A 138 -6.79 -6.92 -2.83
CA LYS A 138 -7.37 -7.21 -1.52
C LYS A 138 -7.19 -6.03 -0.58
N GLN A 139 -8.29 -5.45 -0.11
CA GLN A 139 -8.28 -4.36 0.86
C GLN A 139 -8.99 -4.84 2.14
N VAL A 140 -8.35 -4.69 3.29
CA VAL A 140 -8.85 -5.17 4.58
C VAL A 140 -8.76 -4.07 5.62
N TRP A 141 -9.82 -3.92 6.40
CA TRP A 141 -9.91 -2.96 7.50
C TRP A 141 -9.47 -3.58 8.83
N PHE A 142 -8.68 -2.84 9.60
CA PHE A 142 -8.10 -3.27 10.88
C PHE A 142 -8.42 -2.24 11.97
N SER A 143 -8.67 -2.72 13.18
CA SER A 143 -8.81 -1.87 14.37
C SER A 143 -7.50 -1.12 14.63
N GLY A 144 -7.58 0.19 14.87
CA GLY A 144 -6.43 1.05 15.01
C GLY A 144 -6.58 2.39 14.30
N VAL A 145 -5.85 3.40 14.77
CA VAL A 145 -5.60 4.65 14.01
C VAL A 145 -4.50 4.45 12.96
N HIS A 146 -4.15 5.50 12.22
CA HIS A 146 -3.22 5.41 11.08
C HIS A 146 -1.90 4.66 11.37
N ALA A 147 -1.24 4.97 12.49
CA ALA A 147 0.03 4.35 12.86
C ALA A 147 -0.13 3.03 13.64
N ASP A 148 -1.34 2.69 14.11
CA ASP A 148 -1.66 1.33 14.55
C ASP A 148 -1.74 0.37 13.37
N ILE A 149 -1.81 0.87 12.13
CA ILE A 149 -1.81 0.03 10.93
C ILE A 149 -0.45 0.01 10.25
N GLY A 150 0.19 1.17 10.10
CA GLY A 150 1.48 1.27 9.42
C GLY A 150 2.71 1.12 10.32
N GLY A 151 2.52 1.13 11.64
CA GLY A 151 3.61 1.20 12.62
C GLY A 151 4.06 2.64 12.91
N GLY A 152 4.80 2.81 14.00
CA GLY A 152 5.39 4.08 14.43
C GLY A 152 5.24 4.39 15.92
N TYR A 153 4.33 3.70 16.62
CA TYR A 153 4.25 3.73 18.08
C TYR A 153 5.18 2.71 18.73
N THR A 154 5.53 2.92 20.00
CA THR A 154 6.33 1.99 20.81
C THR A 154 5.56 0.69 21.04
N GLU A 155 4.26 0.82 21.31
CA GLU A 155 3.31 -0.26 21.55
C GLU A 155 2.85 -0.83 20.19
N CYS A 156 3.59 -1.82 19.69
CA CYS A 156 3.39 -2.38 18.36
C CYS A 156 2.29 -3.46 18.27
N GLY A 157 1.58 -3.77 19.35
CA GLY A 157 0.64 -4.90 19.40
C GLY A 157 -0.43 -4.88 18.30
N LEU A 158 -1.01 -3.70 18.03
CA LEU A 158 -1.97 -3.53 16.93
C LEU A 158 -1.29 -3.52 15.55
N SER A 159 -0.17 -2.83 15.37
CA SER A 159 0.50 -2.68 14.07
C SER A 159 1.23 -3.93 13.58
N ASP A 160 1.57 -4.83 14.50
CA ASP A 160 2.12 -6.14 14.18
C ASP A 160 1.09 -7.06 13.49
N ILE A 161 -0.22 -6.81 13.68
CA ILE A 161 -1.29 -7.59 13.04
C ILE A 161 -1.35 -7.35 11.52
N PRO A 162 -1.52 -6.12 11.02
CA PRO A 162 -1.49 -5.84 9.58
C PRO A 162 -0.09 -6.03 8.97
N LEU A 163 0.99 -5.94 9.76
CA LEU A 163 2.32 -6.32 9.30
C LEU A 163 2.40 -7.83 9.03
N GLN A 164 1.96 -8.67 9.97
CA GLN A 164 1.86 -10.12 9.77
C GLN A 164 1.00 -10.46 8.56
N TRP A 165 -0.18 -9.82 8.46
CA TRP A 165 -1.08 -10.01 7.33
C TRP A 165 -0.38 -9.74 5.99
N MET A 166 0.36 -8.64 5.89
CA MET A 166 1.12 -8.30 4.68
C MET A 166 2.23 -9.32 4.38
N ILE A 167 2.95 -9.78 5.41
CA ILE A 167 4.00 -10.80 5.28
C ILE A 167 3.41 -12.10 4.73
N ASP A 168 2.26 -12.53 5.24
CA ASP A 168 1.59 -13.75 4.78
C ASP A 168 1.18 -13.65 3.31
N ARG A 169 0.75 -12.47 2.86
CA ARG A 169 0.50 -12.21 1.43
C ARG A 169 1.79 -12.24 0.63
N GLY A 170 2.86 -11.62 1.13
CA GLY A 170 4.19 -11.69 0.53
C GLY A 170 4.67 -13.13 0.34
N TYR A 171 4.45 -14.02 1.31
CA TYR A 171 4.84 -15.43 1.22
C TYR A 171 4.14 -16.16 0.07
N LYS A 172 2.86 -15.87 -0.19
CA LYS A 172 2.13 -16.43 -1.36
C LYS A 172 2.77 -16.05 -2.70
N HIS A 173 3.50 -14.93 -2.72
CA HIS A 173 4.22 -14.42 -3.88
C HIS A 173 5.71 -14.77 -3.90
N GLY A 174 6.21 -15.50 -2.88
CA GLY A 174 7.60 -15.92 -2.76
C GLY A 174 8.53 -14.91 -2.07
N LEU A 175 7.99 -13.89 -1.39
CA LEU A 175 8.78 -13.06 -0.47
C LEU A 175 9.40 -13.96 0.61
N ARG A 176 10.61 -13.62 1.05
CA ARG A 176 11.25 -14.28 2.20
C ARG A 176 11.57 -13.24 3.27
N CYS A 177 11.18 -13.52 4.50
CA CYS A 177 11.49 -12.69 5.66
C CYS A 177 12.35 -13.50 6.63
N LYS A 178 13.19 -12.81 7.42
CA LYS A 178 13.95 -13.47 8.48
C LYS A 178 12.96 -14.03 9.51
N THR A 179 12.96 -15.35 9.70
CA THR A 179 12.04 -16.02 10.63
C THR A 179 12.14 -15.47 12.05
N SER A 180 13.34 -15.11 12.50
CA SER A 180 13.56 -14.50 13.82
C SER A 180 12.82 -13.18 14.00
N ALA A 181 12.75 -12.34 12.95
CA ALA A 181 12.01 -11.08 13.00
C ALA A 181 10.50 -11.32 13.04
N VAL A 182 9.98 -12.25 12.25
CA VAL A 182 8.53 -12.57 12.24
C VAL A 182 8.07 -13.15 13.58
N LYS A 183 8.91 -13.95 14.25
CA LYS A 183 8.61 -14.51 15.58
C LYS A 183 8.50 -13.45 16.68
N GLN A 184 9.05 -12.25 16.50
CA GLN A 184 9.03 -11.18 17.50
C GLN A 184 7.74 -10.35 17.47
N LEU A 185 6.87 -10.55 16.48
CA LEU A 185 5.61 -9.80 16.33
C LEU A 185 4.63 -10.13 17.47
N LYS A 186 4.19 -9.10 18.21
CA LYS A 186 3.37 -9.21 19.41
C LYS A 186 1.88 -9.44 19.12
N ARG A 187 1.38 -9.00 17.95
CA ARG A 187 0.06 -9.33 17.34
C ARG A 187 -1.09 -9.48 18.34
N ASP A 188 -1.34 -8.45 19.15
CA ASP A 188 -2.36 -8.48 20.19
C ASP A 188 -3.56 -7.60 19.79
N PRO A 189 -4.73 -8.19 19.46
CA PRO A 189 -5.93 -7.44 19.11
C PRO A 189 -6.45 -6.52 20.22
N CYS A 190 -6.10 -6.81 21.48
CA CYS A 190 -6.52 -6.05 22.66
C CYS A 190 -5.45 -5.06 23.13
N ALA A 191 -4.33 -4.93 22.39
CA ALA A 191 -3.30 -3.93 22.67
C ALA A 191 -3.86 -2.50 22.66
N GLU A 192 -3.03 -1.57 23.14
CA GLU A 192 -3.36 -0.16 23.22
C GLU A 192 -3.86 0.39 21.87
N LEU A 193 -5.04 1.03 21.90
CA LEU A 193 -5.54 1.82 20.78
C LEU A 193 -5.12 3.26 21.02
N HIS A 194 -4.19 3.74 20.21
CA HIS A 194 -3.67 5.09 20.34
C HIS A 194 -4.69 6.13 19.87
N ASN A 195 -4.60 7.33 20.43
CA ASN A 195 -5.40 8.46 19.97
C ASN A 195 -4.55 9.45 19.17
N SER A 196 -4.61 9.35 17.84
CA SER A 196 -3.93 10.30 16.94
C SER A 196 -4.64 11.65 16.79
N TYR A 197 -5.84 11.80 17.37
CA TYR A 197 -6.67 12.99 17.28
C TYR A 197 -6.58 13.85 18.55
N ASP A 198 -5.45 14.52 18.69
CA ASP A 198 -5.11 15.39 19.81
C ASP A 198 -4.62 16.78 19.32
N GLY A 199 -4.37 17.69 20.26
CA GLY A 199 -3.77 19.00 20.00
C GLY A 199 -4.40 19.75 18.81
N ILE A 200 -3.55 20.16 17.87
CA ILE A 200 -3.93 20.93 16.67
C ILE A 200 -4.96 20.20 15.79
N TRP A 201 -5.00 18.86 15.83
CA TRP A 201 -5.95 18.08 15.03
C TRP A 201 -7.40 18.30 15.47
N LYS A 202 -7.63 18.58 16.77
CA LYS A 202 -8.98 18.89 17.27
C LYS A 202 -9.58 20.13 16.60
N ALA A 203 -8.76 21.15 16.34
CA ALA A 203 -9.18 22.39 15.68
C ALA A 203 -9.58 22.18 14.20
N PHE A 204 -9.05 21.16 13.54
CA PHE A 204 -9.32 20.87 12.13
C PHE A 204 -10.56 20.00 11.87
N GLY A 205 -11.23 19.58 12.94
CA GLY A 205 -12.40 18.70 12.87
C GLY A 205 -12.06 17.24 12.56
N SER A 206 -13.07 16.39 12.62
CA SER A 206 -12.95 14.95 12.40
C SER A 206 -13.85 14.47 11.28
N LYS A 207 -13.44 13.39 10.61
CA LYS A 207 -14.23 12.68 9.61
C LYS A 207 -14.01 11.18 9.79
N LYS A 208 -15.03 10.47 10.29
CA LYS A 208 -15.02 9.01 10.35
C LYS A 208 -14.95 8.44 8.95
N ARG A 209 -14.26 7.31 8.81
CA ARG A 209 -14.11 6.62 7.53
C ARG A 209 -15.36 5.82 7.20
N SER A 210 -15.76 5.84 5.94
CA SER A 210 -16.87 5.03 5.44
C SER A 210 -16.38 3.65 5.02
N ILE A 211 -16.92 2.63 5.69
CA ILE A 211 -16.67 1.21 5.43
C ILE A 211 -17.94 0.64 4.81
N ALA A 212 -17.81 0.04 3.62
CA ALA A 212 -18.95 -0.52 2.90
C ALA A 212 -19.38 -1.86 3.54
N GLN A 213 -20.65 -2.23 3.35
CA GLN A 213 -21.19 -3.51 3.84
C GLN A 213 -20.40 -4.73 3.34
N SER A 214 -19.92 -4.68 2.09
CA SER A 214 -19.12 -5.75 1.48
C SER A 214 -17.63 -5.70 1.80
N ALA A 215 -17.17 -4.69 2.57
CA ALA A 215 -15.75 -4.53 2.83
C ALA A 215 -15.25 -5.62 3.79
N ALA A 216 -14.09 -6.19 3.48
CA ALA A 216 -13.43 -7.16 4.36
C ALA A 216 -12.86 -6.45 5.60
N VAL A 217 -13.15 -7.00 6.77
CA VAL A 217 -12.63 -6.56 8.06
C VAL A 217 -11.78 -7.70 8.63
N HIS A 218 -10.62 -7.41 9.19
CA HIS A 218 -9.79 -8.46 9.73
C HIS A 218 -10.40 -9.04 11.01
N SER A 219 -10.31 -10.36 11.20
CA SER A 219 -10.85 -11.09 12.35
C SER A 219 -10.29 -10.63 13.70
N SER A 220 -9.12 -9.97 13.73
CA SER A 220 -8.62 -9.31 14.95
C SER A 220 -9.55 -8.22 15.46
N THR A 221 -10.24 -7.51 14.56
CA THR A 221 -11.23 -6.48 14.93
C THR A 221 -12.41 -7.13 15.64
N GLN A 222 -12.88 -8.29 15.18
CA GLN A 222 -13.92 -9.07 15.85
C GLN A 222 -13.48 -9.44 17.27
N LYS A 223 -12.29 -10.03 17.40
CA LYS A 223 -11.71 -10.39 18.71
C LYS A 223 -11.62 -9.19 19.65
N ARG A 224 -11.23 -8.02 19.14
CA ARG A 224 -11.20 -6.79 19.93
C ARG A 224 -12.59 -6.38 20.41
N ILE A 225 -13.61 -6.44 19.55
CA ILE A 225 -15.00 -6.10 19.92
C ILE A 225 -15.52 -7.04 21.01
N GLU A 226 -15.26 -8.34 20.87
CA GLU A 226 -15.69 -9.37 21.83
C GLU A 226 -15.02 -9.20 23.20
N ASN A 227 -13.72 -8.88 23.23
CA ASN A 227 -12.94 -8.85 24.47
C ASN A 227 -12.80 -7.46 25.11
N MET A 228 -13.05 -6.38 24.35
CA MET A 228 -12.95 -4.99 24.84
C MET A 228 -14.33 -4.34 24.80
N ALA A 229 -15.04 -4.35 25.93
CA ALA A 229 -16.40 -3.80 26.04
C ALA A 229 -16.51 -2.33 25.58
N ALA A 230 -15.47 -1.52 25.80
CA ALA A 230 -15.43 -0.12 25.39
C ALA A 230 -15.20 0.09 23.88
N TYR A 231 -14.76 -0.93 23.15
CA TYR A 231 -14.48 -0.81 21.72
C TYR A 231 -15.74 -1.15 20.89
N ARG A 232 -16.46 -0.11 20.49
CA ARG A 232 -17.68 -0.19 19.66
C ARG A 232 -17.58 0.80 18.48
N PRO A 233 -16.77 0.50 17.44
CA PRO A 233 -16.57 1.40 16.32
C PRO A 233 -17.88 1.58 15.54
N SER A 234 -18.40 2.81 15.52
CA SER A 234 -19.71 3.12 14.95
C SER A 234 -19.74 3.16 13.42
N ASN A 235 -18.61 2.96 12.76
CA ASN A 235 -18.45 3.03 11.30
C ASN A 235 -18.24 1.65 10.67
N LEU A 236 -18.37 0.57 11.44
CA LEU A 236 -18.48 -0.77 10.88
C LEU A 236 -19.91 -1.03 10.37
N PRO A 237 -20.05 -1.88 9.34
CA PRO A 237 -21.35 -2.41 8.95
C PRO A 237 -22.00 -3.22 10.09
N ALA A 238 -23.32 -3.38 10.04
CA ALA A 238 -24.06 -4.15 11.04
C ALA A 238 -23.60 -5.62 11.11
N GLU A 239 -23.26 -6.18 9.95
CA GLU A 239 -22.71 -7.54 9.79
C GLU A 239 -21.37 -7.44 9.03
N PRO A 240 -20.24 -7.21 9.74
CA PRO A 240 -18.93 -7.16 9.10
C PRO A 240 -18.52 -8.51 8.51
N ASN A 241 -18.02 -8.48 7.28
CA ASN A 241 -17.36 -9.63 6.67
C ASN A 241 -15.97 -9.81 7.27
N TYR A 242 -15.85 -10.65 8.31
CA TYR A 242 -14.59 -10.92 8.98
C TYR A 242 -13.74 -11.95 8.23
N GLU A 243 -12.46 -11.64 8.01
CA GLU A 243 -11.52 -12.49 7.29
C GLU A 243 -10.12 -12.53 7.96
N THR A 244 -9.30 -13.50 7.57
CA THR A 244 -7.88 -13.65 7.97
C THR A 244 -6.93 -13.30 6.85
#